data_AF-A0A0J9RFI9-F1
#
_entry.id   AF-A0A0J9RFI9-F1
#
_cell.length_a   1.000
_cell.length_b   1.000
_cell.length_c   1.000
_cell.angle_alpha   90.00
_cell.angle_beta   90.00
_cell.angle_gamma   90.00
#
_symmetry.space_group_name_H-M   'P 1'
#
loop_
_entity.id
_entity.type
_entity.pdbx_description
1 polymer ?
#
loop_
_entity_poly.entity_id
_entity_poly.type
_entity_poly.pdbx_seq_one_letter_code
_entity_poly.pdbx_strand_id
1 'polypeptide(L)'
;MEPLEPDVITTQAKELSAVERQKLEEQNKRGLVPEFKANKLEVDAQRNWDIFYKRNETRFFKDRHWTTREFQELLDQEEFHEKRTLFEVGCGVGNLVFPLLEEQTSEEGCFSNSRFFFYACDFSPRAVEFVRSNPLYDPSQISAFQCDITTQQVHDHIPASSVDICTLIFVLSAIHPQKFTDVVQNLGKLLKPGGLLLFRDYGLYDMAQLRFKPGNKIAENLYVRQDGTRSYFFSEDEVSKLFQENGFEVITNAYVHRRTLNLKEGVDVPRIFLQGKFRRKPVTTG
;
A
#
# COMPACT_ATOMS: atom_id res chain seq x y z
N MET A 1 17.45 15.60 -23.04
CA MET A 1 17.03 14.43 -22.24
C MET A 1 16.12 13.63 -23.13
N GLU A 2 16.43 12.34 -23.34
CA GLU A 2 15.46 11.45 -23.97
C GLU A 2 14.18 11.43 -23.12
N PRO A 3 12.98 11.43 -23.73
CA PRO A 3 11.74 11.33 -22.99
C PRO A 3 11.75 10.02 -22.19
N LEU A 4 11.28 10.08 -20.94
CA LEU A 4 11.04 8.87 -20.14
C LEU A 4 10.10 7.96 -20.94
N GLU A 5 10.48 6.70 -21.11
CA GLU A 5 9.59 5.71 -21.72
C GLU A 5 8.27 5.66 -20.92
N PRO A 6 7.12 5.59 -21.60
CA PRO A 6 5.84 5.51 -20.92
C PRO A 6 5.75 4.22 -20.11
N ASP A 7 5.02 4.27 -19.00
CA ASP A 7 4.73 3.08 -18.21
C ASP A 7 3.96 2.06 -19.06
N VAL A 8 4.33 0.78 -18.95
CA VAL A 8 3.61 -0.31 -19.62
C VAL A 8 2.61 -0.91 -18.65
N ILE A 9 1.34 -0.95 -19.06
CA ILE A 9 0.22 -1.50 -18.26
C ILE A 9 -0.22 -2.83 -18.88
N THR A 10 -0.27 -3.89 -18.08
CA THR A 10 -0.64 -5.23 -18.54
C THR A 10 -1.27 -6.05 -17.42
N THR A 11 -2.17 -6.98 -17.75
CA THR A 11 -2.70 -7.98 -16.79
C THR A 11 -1.84 -9.24 -16.72
N GLN A 12 -0.92 -9.43 -17.68
CA GLN A 12 -0.04 -10.60 -17.71
C GLN A 12 1.22 -10.35 -16.91
N ALA A 13 1.61 -11.32 -16.09
CA ALA A 13 2.90 -11.28 -15.41
C ALA A 13 4.03 -11.23 -16.43
N LYS A 14 5.12 -10.52 -16.09
CA LYS A 14 6.32 -10.46 -16.92
C LYS A 14 6.82 -11.87 -17.26
N GLU A 15 7.14 -12.10 -18.53
CA GLU A 15 7.88 -13.29 -18.93
C GLU A 15 9.33 -13.20 -18.44
N LEU A 16 9.77 -14.22 -17.71
CA LEU A 16 11.12 -14.29 -17.17
C LEU A 16 12.13 -14.73 -18.23
N SER A 17 13.26 -14.03 -18.30
CA SER A 17 14.44 -14.54 -19.02
C SER A 17 15.02 -15.77 -18.32
N ALA A 18 15.84 -16.56 -19.03
CA ALA A 18 16.54 -17.71 -18.44
C ALA A 18 17.38 -17.31 -17.21
N VAL A 19 18.02 -16.14 -17.24
CA VAL A 19 18.81 -15.60 -16.12
C VAL A 19 17.93 -15.29 -14.91
N GLU A 20 16.71 -14.77 -15.11
CA GLU A 20 15.81 -14.44 -14.01
C GLU A 20 15.16 -15.69 -13.40
N ARG A 21 14.84 -16.69 -14.23
CA ARG A 21 14.42 -18.02 -13.73
C ARG A 21 15.51 -18.65 -12.88
N GLN A 22 16.75 -18.62 -13.36
CA GLN A 22 17.90 -19.08 -12.59
C GLN A 22 18.01 -18.32 -11.25
N LYS A 23 17.90 -16.99 -11.23
CA LYS A 23 17.92 -16.21 -9.97
C LYS A 23 16.86 -16.67 -8.97
N LEU A 24 15.64 -16.95 -9.42
CA LEU A 24 14.58 -17.46 -8.55
C LEU A 24 14.88 -18.87 -8.03
N GLU A 25 15.42 -19.75 -8.86
CA GLU A 25 15.87 -21.09 -8.43
C GLU A 25 17.00 -20.98 -7.41
N GLU A 26 17.94 -20.05 -7.61
CA GLU A 26 19.05 -19.82 -6.69
C GLU A 26 18.59 -19.43 -5.29
N GLN A 27 17.50 -18.65 -5.16
CA GLN A 27 16.92 -18.28 -3.88
C GLN A 27 16.55 -19.50 -3.01
N ASN A 28 16.24 -20.64 -3.65
CA ASN A 28 15.86 -21.87 -2.97
C ASN A 28 17.06 -22.71 -2.51
N LYS A 29 18.31 -22.36 -2.88
CA LYS A 29 19.54 -23.13 -2.54
C LYS A 29 19.77 -23.35 -1.04
N ARG A 30 19.19 -22.50 -0.17
CA ARG A 30 19.26 -22.63 1.30
C ARG A 30 17.92 -23.02 1.94
N GLY A 31 16.95 -23.44 1.13
CA GLY A 31 15.58 -23.69 1.57
C GLY A 31 14.87 -22.42 2.03
N LEU A 32 13.68 -22.62 2.59
CA LEU A 32 12.91 -21.55 3.22
C LEU A 32 13.51 -21.13 4.56
N VAL A 33 13.17 -19.92 5.00
CA VAL A 33 13.43 -19.45 6.36
C VAL A 33 12.85 -20.48 7.36
N PRO A 34 13.63 -20.96 8.34
CA PRO A 34 13.14 -21.92 9.33
C PRO A 34 11.87 -21.43 10.03
N GLU A 35 10.93 -22.33 10.27
CA GLU A 35 9.60 -22.02 10.83
C GLU A 35 9.67 -21.20 12.12
N PHE A 36 10.54 -21.56 13.06
CA PHE A 36 10.70 -20.79 14.30
C PHE A 36 11.12 -19.33 14.06
N LYS A 37 11.91 -19.05 13.00
CA LYS A 37 12.28 -17.68 12.62
C LYS A 37 11.14 -16.98 11.93
N ALA A 38 10.41 -17.66 11.04
CA ALA A 38 9.23 -17.13 10.39
C ALA A 38 8.15 -16.73 11.42
N ASN A 39 7.89 -17.59 12.41
CA ASN A 39 6.96 -17.32 13.50
C ASN A 39 7.43 -16.15 14.36
N LYS A 40 8.73 -16.07 14.66
CA LYS A 40 9.29 -14.92 15.37
C LYS A 40 9.11 -13.61 14.59
N LEU A 41 9.29 -13.61 13.27
CA LEU A 41 9.07 -12.43 12.42
C LEU A 41 7.62 -11.97 12.43
N GLU A 42 6.66 -12.90 12.52
CA GLU A 42 5.24 -12.56 12.67
C GLU A 42 4.96 -11.93 14.04
N VAL A 43 5.45 -12.54 15.12
CA VAL A 43 5.28 -12.02 16.49
C VAL A 43 5.95 -10.64 16.65
N ASP A 44 7.15 -10.47 16.11
CA ASP A 44 7.92 -9.23 16.20
C ASP A 44 7.58 -8.21 15.10
N ALA A 45 6.54 -8.45 14.27
CA ALA A 45 6.25 -7.63 13.10
C ALA A 45 6.07 -6.14 13.44
N GLN A 46 5.33 -5.82 14.50
CA GLN A 46 5.14 -4.44 14.97
C GLN A 46 6.46 -3.81 15.40
N ARG A 47 7.24 -4.57 16.19
CA ARG A 47 8.52 -4.13 16.72
C ARG A 47 9.52 -3.83 15.59
N ASN A 48 9.54 -4.66 14.54
CA ASN A 48 10.43 -4.45 13.39
C ASN A 48 10.09 -3.15 12.66
N TRP A 49 8.80 -2.85 12.47
CA TRP A 49 8.37 -1.57 11.92
C TRP A 49 8.67 -0.38 12.85
N ASP A 50 8.47 -0.50 14.17
CA ASP A 50 8.82 0.58 15.11
C ASP A 50 10.33 0.88 15.09
N ILE A 51 11.17 -0.16 15.04
CA ILE A 51 12.63 -0.02 14.91
C ILE A 51 13.00 0.61 13.56
N PHE A 52 12.31 0.23 12.48
CA PHE A 52 12.51 0.85 11.17
C PHE A 52 12.27 2.36 11.24
N TYR A 53 11.14 2.80 11.79
CA TYR A 53 10.83 4.23 11.93
C TYR A 53 11.76 4.93 12.93
N LYS A 54 12.24 4.22 13.96
CA LYS A 54 13.23 4.77 14.90
C LYS A 54 14.56 5.09 14.20
N ARG A 55 14.98 4.25 13.26
CA ARG A 55 16.27 4.41 12.55
C ARG A 55 16.18 5.44 11.43
N ASN A 56 15.05 5.49 10.75
CA ASN A 56 14.88 6.24 9.51
C ASN A 56 14.18 7.59 9.70
N GLU A 57 13.40 7.73 10.78
CA GLU A 57 12.56 8.90 11.04
C GLU A 57 11.67 9.21 9.83
N THR A 58 11.63 10.46 9.37
CA THR A 58 10.81 10.92 8.25
C THR A 58 11.53 10.94 6.90
N ARG A 59 12.76 10.39 6.82
CA ARG A 59 13.68 10.63 5.69
C ARG A 59 13.73 9.51 4.65
N PHE A 60 13.14 8.35 4.93
CA PHE A 60 13.32 7.18 4.09
C PHE A 60 12.38 7.15 2.88
N PHE A 61 11.09 7.40 3.10
CA PHE A 61 10.11 7.45 2.03
C PHE A 61 9.97 8.88 1.52
N LYS A 62 9.79 9.01 0.20
CA LYS A 62 9.49 10.28 -0.45
C LYS A 62 7.99 10.53 -0.44
N ASP A 63 7.63 11.80 -0.46
CA ASP A 63 6.25 12.23 -0.65
C ASP A 63 5.66 11.74 -1.98
N ARG A 64 4.41 11.28 -1.91
CA ARG A 64 3.73 10.56 -2.97
C ARG A 64 2.89 11.48 -3.85
N HIS A 65 3.45 12.59 -4.33
CA HIS A 65 2.80 13.52 -5.28
C HIS A 65 2.35 12.88 -6.62
N TRP A 66 2.65 11.60 -6.84
CA TRP A 66 2.17 10.87 -8.01
C TRP A 66 0.75 10.31 -7.82
N THR A 67 0.23 10.23 -6.60
CA THR A 67 -1.00 9.46 -6.31
C THR A 67 -2.23 9.97 -7.04
N THR A 68 -2.40 11.29 -7.15
CA THR A 68 -3.53 11.91 -7.86
C THR A 68 -3.47 11.68 -9.37
N ARG A 69 -2.28 11.56 -9.96
CA ARG A 69 -2.12 11.18 -11.37
C ARG A 69 -2.59 9.75 -11.65
N GLU A 70 -2.28 8.81 -10.75
CA GLU A 70 -2.62 7.39 -10.93
C GLU A 70 -4.06 7.07 -10.47
N PHE A 71 -4.53 7.78 -9.45
CA PHE A 71 -5.83 7.62 -8.83
C PHE A 71 -6.57 8.95 -8.86
N GLN A 72 -7.21 9.23 -9.99
CA GLN A 72 -8.01 10.44 -10.22
C GLN A 72 -9.18 10.56 -9.23
N GLU A 73 -9.55 9.48 -8.55
CA GLU A 73 -10.54 9.47 -7.47
C GLU A 73 -10.09 10.24 -6.22
N LEU A 74 -8.78 10.44 -6.08
CA LEU A 74 -8.20 11.28 -5.03
C LEU A 74 -8.29 12.78 -5.36
N LEU A 75 -8.51 13.13 -6.64
CA LEU A 75 -8.71 14.51 -7.04
C LEU A 75 -10.11 15.00 -6.69
N ASP A 76 -10.25 16.30 -6.84
CA ASP A 76 -11.52 16.97 -6.74
C ASP A 76 -12.47 16.51 -7.85
N GLN A 77 -13.70 16.20 -7.47
CA GLN A 77 -14.74 15.78 -8.40
C GLN A 77 -15.95 16.66 -8.15
N GLU A 78 -16.28 17.55 -9.09
CA GLU A 78 -17.35 18.57 -8.98
C GLU A 78 -18.71 17.98 -8.57
N GLU A 79 -18.93 16.70 -8.89
CA GLU A 79 -20.15 15.94 -8.59
C GLU A 79 -20.39 15.71 -7.09
N PHE A 80 -19.37 15.88 -6.23
CA PHE A 80 -19.48 15.68 -4.79
C PHE A 80 -19.54 17.02 -4.05
N HIS A 81 -20.74 17.37 -3.57
CA HIS A 81 -20.99 18.59 -2.81
C HIS A 81 -20.69 18.47 -1.30
N GLU A 82 -20.42 17.27 -0.81
CA GLU A 82 -20.15 17.00 0.62
C GLU A 82 -18.69 16.59 0.87
N LYS A 83 -18.20 16.87 2.09
CA LYS A 83 -16.87 16.44 2.55
C LYS A 83 -16.82 14.91 2.57
N ARG A 84 -15.93 14.32 1.78
CA ARG A 84 -15.68 12.87 1.71
C ARG A 84 -14.75 12.42 2.83
N THR A 85 -14.75 11.14 3.14
CA THR A 85 -13.84 10.53 4.12
C THR A 85 -12.84 9.62 3.40
N LEU A 86 -11.56 9.89 3.57
CA LEU A 86 -10.47 9.06 3.07
C LEU A 86 -9.80 8.33 4.23
N PHE A 87 -9.54 7.03 4.08
CA PHE A 87 -8.76 6.24 5.03
C PHE A 87 -7.43 5.79 4.40
N GLU A 88 -6.31 6.28 4.93
CA GLU A 88 -4.97 5.81 4.60
C GLU A 88 -4.54 4.69 5.57
N VAL A 89 -4.47 3.47 5.06
CA VAL A 89 -3.91 2.33 5.79
C VAL A 89 -2.40 2.31 5.60
N GLY A 90 -1.64 2.14 6.68
CA GLY A 90 -0.17 2.14 6.64
C GLY A 90 0.38 3.52 6.30
N CYS A 91 -0.06 4.54 7.03
CA CYS A 91 0.25 5.93 6.72
C CYS A 91 1.74 6.29 6.84
N GLY A 92 2.52 5.45 7.52
CA GLY A 92 3.90 5.74 7.84
C GLY A 92 4.03 7.10 8.51
N VAL A 93 4.89 7.95 7.96
CA VAL A 93 5.11 9.32 8.44
C VAL A 93 4.26 10.37 7.71
N GLY A 94 3.25 9.93 6.96
CA GLY A 94 2.27 10.80 6.28
C GLY A 94 2.64 11.24 4.87
N ASN A 95 3.53 10.51 4.19
CA ASN A 95 3.99 10.84 2.83
C ASN A 95 2.89 10.77 1.74
N LEU A 96 1.67 10.35 2.06
CA LEU A 96 0.52 10.45 1.15
C LEU A 96 -0.48 11.50 1.67
N VAL A 97 -0.91 11.40 2.93
CA VAL A 97 -1.91 12.33 3.47
C VAL A 97 -1.46 13.79 3.45
N PHE A 98 -0.21 14.11 3.78
CA PHE A 98 0.23 15.51 3.81
C PHE A 98 0.34 16.15 2.42
N PRO A 99 0.91 15.50 1.40
CA PRO A 99 0.82 15.98 0.03
C PRO A 99 -0.62 16.22 -0.45
N LEU A 100 -1.56 15.34 -0.10
CA LEU A 100 -2.97 15.55 -0.44
C LEU A 100 -3.57 16.74 0.33
N LEU A 101 -3.28 16.89 1.62
CA LEU A 101 -3.72 18.04 2.42
C LEU A 101 -3.17 19.36 1.88
N GLU A 102 -1.91 19.39 1.44
CA GLU A 102 -1.30 20.56 0.81
C GLU A 102 -2.01 20.91 -0.51
N GLU A 103 -2.21 19.92 -1.39
CA GLU A 103 -2.96 20.13 -2.64
C GLU A 103 -4.37 20.66 -2.36
N GLN A 104 -5.04 20.17 -1.30
CA GLN A 104 -6.38 20.61 -0.88
C GLN A 104 -6.47 22.03 -0.30
N THR A 105 -5.35 22.58 0.17
CA THR A 105 -5.30 23.89 0.81
C THR A 105 -4.63 24.96 -0.06
N SER A 106 -3.98 24.55 -1.15
CA SER A 106 -3.33 25.48 -2.10
C SER A 106 -4.34 26.24 -2.98
N GLU A 107 -4.11 27.54 -3.20
CA GLU A 107 -4.93 28.40 -4.08
C GLU A 107 -4.86 27.97 -5.56
N GLU A 108 -3.76 27.34 -5.95
CA GLU A 108 -3.50 26.77 -7.29
C GLU A 108 -3.85 25.27 -7.35
N GLY A 109 -4.33 24.70 -6.25
CA GLY A 109 -4.64 23.28 -6.12
C GLY A 109 -5.85 22.88 -6.95
N CYS A 110 -5.91 21.60 -7.31
CA CYS A 110 -7.05 21.05 -8.03
C CYS A 110 -8.35 20.98 -7.18
N PHE A 111 -8.34 21.43 -5.93
CA PHE A 111 -9.45 21.29 -4.98
C PHE A 111 -10.12 22.62 -4.67
N SER A 112 -11.45 22.69 -4.80
CA SER A 112 -12.20 23.78 -4.18
C SER A 112 -12.49 23.45 -2.69
N ASN A 113 -11.56 23.83 -1.81
CA ASN A 113 -11.63 23.79 -0.33
C ASN A 113 -11.93 22.42 0.35
N SER A 114 -11.02 21.95 1.21
CA SER A 114 -11.25 21.02 2.35
C SER A 114 -12.19 19.80 2.11
N ARG A 115 -11.95 19.07 1.01
CA ARG A 115 -12.84 18.02 0.49
C ARG A 115 -12.78 16.67 1.20
N PHE A 116 -11.70 16.37 1.91
CA PHE A 116 -11.54 15.11 2.61
C PHE A 116 -11.35 15.35 4.10
N PHE A 117 -12.00 14.53 4.91
CA PHE A 117 -11.51 14.20 6.25
C PHE A 117 -10.66 12.93 6.13
N PHE A 118 -9.51 12.91 6.79
CA PHE A 118 -8.59 11.79 6.73
C PHE A 118 -8.61 10.98 8.02
N TYR A 119 -8.78 9.68 7.88
CA TYR A 119 -8.25 8.73 8.84
C TYR A 119 -6.90 8.25 8.34
N ALA A 120 -5.92 8.14 9.24
CA ALA A 120 -4.60 7.62 8.93
C ALA A 120 -4.18 6.63 10.02
N CYS A 121 -3.85 5.39 9.67
CA CYS A 121 -3.36 4.45 10.66
C CYS A 121 -2.05 3.79 10.25
N ASP A 122 -1.23 3.45 11.24
CA ASP A 122 -0.06 2.61 11.03
C ASP A 122 0.06 1.57 12.16
N PHE A 123 0.72 0.46 11.85
CA PHE A 123 0.98 -0.58 12.83
C PHE A 123 1.99 -0.11 13.88
N SER A 124 2.93 0.75 13.48
CA SER A 124 3.96 1.36 14.31
C SER A 124 3.42 2.59 15.06
N PRO A 125 3.41 2.59 16.41
CA PRO A 125 3.03 3.77 17.17
C PRO A 125 3.94 4.97 16.89
N ARG A 126 5.24 4.74 16.62
CA ARG A 126 6.18 5.81 16.27
C ARG A 126 5.89 6.47 14.93
N ALA A 127 5.39 5.71 13.95
CA ALA A 127 5.02 6.28 12.65
C ALA A 127 3.86 7.28 12.82
N VAL A 128 2.85 6.88 13.59
CA VAL A 128 1.71 7.72 13.96
C VAL A 128 2.14 8.94 14.76
N GLU A 129 3.13 8.81 15.66
CA GLU A 129 3.70 9.95 16.39
C GLU A 129 4.33 10.98 15.44
N PHE A 130 5.05 10.54 14.40
CA PHE A 130 5.58 11.46 13.37
C PHE A 130 4.47 12.16 12.60
N VAL A 131 3.37 11.47 12.26
CA VAL A 131 2.20 12.10 11.62
C VAL A 131 1.59 13.16 12.53
N ARG A 132 1.35 12.85 13.81
CA ARG A 132 0.77 13.80 14.77
C ARG A 132 1.69 14.98 15.11
N SER A 133 2.99 14.81 14.93
CA SER A 133 3.99 15.87 15.16
C SER A 133 4.25 16.74 13.93
N ASN A 134 3.64 16.42 12.78
CA ASN A 134 3.81 17.20 11.57
C ASN A 134 3.13 18.58 11.73
N PRO A 135 3.76 19.69 11.31
CA PRO A 135 3.15 21.03 11.39
C PRO A 135 1.79 21.19 10.68
N LEU A 136 1.50 20.36 9.67
CA LEU A 136 0.23 20.35 8.94
C LEU A 136 -0.84 19.49 9.62
N TYR A 137 -0.54 18.83 10.74
CA TYR A 137 -1.50 18.02 11.46
C TYR A 137 -2.56 18.91 12.13
N ASP A 138 -3.77 18.90 11.57
CA ASP A 138 -4.95 19.52 12.17
C ASP A 138 -5.98 18.42 12.53
N PRO A 139 -6.29 18.22 13.83
CA PRO A 139 -7.32 17.27 14.28
C PRO A 139 -8.71 17.49 13.65
N SER A 140 -8.99 18.67 13.09
CA SER A 140 -10.23 18.96 12.37
C SER A 140 -10.27 18.36 10.94
N GLN A 141 -9.10 18.00 10.41
CA GLN A 141 -8.89 17.49 9.05
C GLN A 141 -8.40 16.06 9.02
N ILE A 142 -7.62 15.63 10.02
CA ILE A 142 -7.01 14.31 10.08
C ILE A 142 -7.09 13.71 11.49
N SER A 143 -7.45 12.44 11.57
CA SER A 143 -7.31 11.60 12.76
C SER A 143 -6.30 10.50 12.50
N ALA A 144 -5.12 10.63 13.10
CA ALA A 144 -4.07 9.61 13.03
C ALA A 144 -4.09 8.70 14.28
N PHE A 145 -4.01 7.38 14.12
CA PHE A 145 -4.04 6.42 15.22
C PHE A 145 -3.23 5.15 14.96
N GLN A 146 -2.72 4.51 16.01
CA GLN A 146 -2.03 3.23 15.90
C GLN A 146 -3.06 2.11 15.75
N CYS A 147 -2.87 1.21 14.78
CA CYS A 147 -3.79 0.13 14.52
C CYS A 147 -3.09 -1.08 13.88
N ASP A 148 -3.36 -2.28 14.39
CA ASP A 148 -3.13 -3.51 13.64
C ASP A 148 -4.34 -3.79 12.73
N ILE A 149 -4.20 -3.46 11.44
CA ILE A 149 -5.27 -3.66 10.44
C ILE A 149 -5.64 -5.13 10.21
N THR A 150 -4.81 -6.07 10.67
CA THR A 150 -5.09 -7.51 10.60
C THR A 150 -6.04 -7.98 11.70
N THR A 151 -6.44 -7.09 12.61
CA THR A 151 -7.34 -7.37 13.73
C THR A 151 -8.58 -6.48 13.66
N GLN A 152 -9.52 -6.63 14.61
CA GLN A 152 -10.72 -5.79 14.66
C GLN A 152 -10.48 -4.37 15.23
N GLN A 153 -9.25 -4.01 15.65
CA GLN A 153 -8.92 -2.72 16.29
C GLN A 153 -9.35 -1.48 15.49
N VAL A 154 -9.42 -1.58 14.16
CA VAL A 154 -9.78 -0.44 13.30
C VAL A 154 -11.23 0.02 13.54
N HIS A 155 -12.11 -0.89 13.94
CA HIS A 155 -13.54 -0.61 14.15
C HIS A 155 -13.81 0.18 15.43
N ASP A 156 -12.83 0.28 16.34
CA ASP A 156 -12.91 1.15 17.52
C ASP A 156 -12.64 2.62 17.17
N HIS A 157 -12.03 2.87 16.01
CA HIS A 157 -11.58 4.20 15.57
C HIS A 157 -12.42 4.77 14.44
N ILE A 158 -12.93 3.91 13.55
CA ILE A 158 -13.67 4.32 12.36
C ILE A 158 -15.04 3.63 12.37
N PRO A 159 -16.15 4.39 12.28
CA PRO A 159 -17.48 3.81 12.17
C PRO A 159 -17.64 2.93 10.93
N ALA A 160 -18.50 1.92 11.01
CA ALA A 160 -18.84 1.10 9.85
C ALA A 160 -19.54 1.95 8.76
N SER A 161 -19.27 1.62 7.49
CA SER A 161 -19.86 2.27 6.32
C SER A 161 -19.75 3.81 6.33
N SER A 162 -18.63 4.36 6.78
CA SER A 162 -18.39 5.80 6.83
C SER A 162 -17.29 6.29 5.90
N VAL A 163 -16.48 5.39 5.33
CA VAL A 163 -15.33 5.74 4.48
C VAL A 163 -15.74 5.75 3.01
N ASP A 164 -15.44 6.83 2.29
CA ASP A 164 -15.70 6.92 0.84
C ASP A 164 -14.58 6.26 0.03
N ILE A 165 -13.32 6.51 0.42
CA ILE A 165 -12.14 6.01 -0.26
C ILE A 165 -11.16 5.44 0.77
N CYS A 166 -10.63 4.26 0.53
CA CYS A 166 -9.55 3.65 1.30
C CYS A 166 -8.31 3.50 0.41
N THR A 167 -7.12 3.81 0.90
CA THR A 167 -5.86 3.49 0.23
C THR A 167 -5.16 2.34 0.93
N LEU A 168 -4.65 1.40 0.15
CA LEU A 168 -3.86 0.25 0.59
C LEU A 168 -2.59 0.19 -0.27
N ILE A 169 -1.67 1.13 -0.02
CA ILE A 169 -0.51 1.39 -0.87
C ILE A 169 0.78 0.98 -0.14
N PHE A 170 1.45 -0.08 -0.62
CA PHE A 170 2.64 -0.70 -0.03
C PHE A 170 2.43 -1.20 1.41
N VAL A 171 1.27 -1.80 1.67
CA VAL A 171 0.86 -2.28 3.00
C VAL A 171 0.73 -3.79 3.02
N LEU A 172 -0.02 -4.35 2.07
CA LEU A 172 -0.37 -5.76 2.07
C LEU A 172 0.89 -6.60 1.89
N SER A 173 1.91 -6.10 1.16
CA SER A 173 3.20 -6.78 1.05
C SER A 173 3.96 -6.96 2.36
N ALA A 174 3.68 -6.16 3.39
CA ALA A 174 4.30 -6.29 4.70
C ALA A 174 3.59 -7.30 5.63
N ILE A 175 2.39 -7.73 5.24
CA ILE A 175 1.49 -8.58 6.03
C ILE A 175 1.64 -10.03 5.58
N HIS A 176 1.46 -10.97 6.51
CA HIS A 176 1.48 -12.39 6.17
C HIS A 176 0.23 -12.76 5.32
N PRO A 177 0.34 -13.53 4.22
CA PRO A 177 -0.77 -13.82 3.32
C PRO A 177 -2.01 -14.43 3.96
N GLN A 178 -1.84 -15.20 5.05
CA GLN A 178 -2.96 -15.76 5.82
C GLN A 178 -3.91 -14.70 6.41
N LYS A 179 -3.45 -13.44 6.54
CA LYS A 179 -4.21 -12.32 7.11
C LYS A 179 -4.80 -11.40 6.04
N PHE A 180 -4.59 -11.67 4.75
CA PHE A 180 -5.07 -10.79 3.68
C PHE A 180 -6.59 -10.69 3.65
N THR A 181 -7.28 -11.82 3.84
CA THR A 181 -8.74 -11.85 3.94
C THR A 181 -9.25 -11.00 5.09
N ASP A 182 -8.65 -11.10 6.28
CA ASP A 182 -9.04 -10.30 7.44
C ASP A 182 -8.90 -8.80 7.18
N VAL A 183 -7.78 -8.38 6.56
CA VAL A 183 -7.55 -6.99 6.16
C VAL A 183 -8.64 -6.52 5.22
N VAL A 184 -8.92 -7.25 4.14
CA VAL A 184 -9.92 -6.84 3.14
C VAL A 184 -11.32 -6.82 3.74
N GLN A 185 -11.68 -7.76 4.61
CA GLN A 185 -12.97 -7.77 5.31
C GLN A 185 -13.13 -6.59 6.26
N ASN A 186 -12.06 -6.24 7.00
CA ASN A 186 -12.06 -5.07 7.86
C ASN A 186 -12.31 -3.79 7.06
N LEU A 187 -11.57 -3.58 5.98
CA LEU A 187 -11.74 -2.42 5.11
C LEU A 187 -13.13 -2.40 4.44
N GLY A 188 -13.62 -3.58 4.03
CA GLY A 188 -14.95 -3.76 3.50
C GLY A 188 -16.04 -3.28 4.46
N LYS A 189 -15.95 -3.54 5.76
CA LYS A 189 -16.93 -3.07 6.75
C LYS A 189 -16.93 -1.54 6.91
N LEU A 190 -15.79 -0.88 6.74
CA LEU A 190 -15.62 0.57 6.92
C LEU A 190 -16.08 1.38 5.71
N LEU A 191 -15.85 0.87 4.49
CA LEU A 191 -16.21 1.55 3.24
C LEU A 191 -17.72 1.71 3.09
N LYS A 192 -18.25 2.83 2.63
CA LYS A 192 -19.68 2.94 2.24
C LYS A 192 -20.01 1.93 1.12
N PRO A 193 -21.27 1.50 0.97
CA PRO A 193 -21.71 0.84 -0.26
C PRO A 193 -21.32 1.68 -1.49
N GLY A 194 -20.61 1.08 -2.46
CA GLY A 194 -20.06 1.81 -3.60
C GLY A 194 -18.73 2.54 -3.34
N GLY A 195 -18.24 2.55 -2.11
CA GLY A 195 -16.94 3.12 -1.74
C GLY A 195 -15.77 2.39 -2.40
N LEU A 196 -14.65 3.08 -2.55
CA LEU A 196 -13.50 2.62 -3.34
C LEU A 196 -12.32 2.25 -2.48
N LEU A 197 -11.65 1.16 -2.85
CA LEU A 197 -10.34 0.79 -2.34
C LEU A 197 -9.31 0.92 -3.46
N LEU A 198 -8.29 1.74 -3.21
CA LEU A 198 -7.18 2.02 -4.11
C LEU A 198 -5.96 1.24 -3.64
N PHE A 199 -5.54 0.27 -4.44
CA PHE A 199 -4.47 -0.66 -4.11
C PHE A 199 -3.24 -0.38 -4.95
N ARG A 200 -2.06 -0.38 -4.32
CA ARG A 200 -0.80 -0.49 -5.05
C ARG A 200 0.23 -1.22 -4.21
N ASP A 201 0.81 -2.28 -4.75
CA ASP A 201 1.88 -3.01 -4.05
C ASP A 201 2.89 -3.60 -5.03
N TYR A 202 3.87 -4.37 -4.55
CA TYR A 202 4.86 -4.98 -5.45
C TYR A 202 4.24 -6.05 -6.34
N GLY A 203 4.45 -5.97 -7.66
CA GLY A 203 4.00 -7.00 -8.59
C GLY A 203 5.01 -8.14 -8.71
N LEU A 204 4.55 -9.30 -9.17
CA LEU A 204 5.41 -10.43 -9.50
C LEU A 204 6.57 -10.01 -10.40
N TYR A 205 7.74 -10.58 -10.08
CA TYR A 205 8.99 -10.44 -10.82
C TYR A 205 9.54 -9.01 -10.87
N ASP A 206 9.09 -8.15 -9.96
CA ASP A 206 9.78 -6.89 -9.65
C ASP A 206 11.27 -7.16 -9.40
N MET A 207 12.13 -6.22 -9.80
CA MET A 207 13.57 -6.34 -9.59
C MET A 207 13.91 -6.62 -8.12
N ALA A 208 13.14 -6.06 -7.17
CA ALA A 208 13.33 -6.32 -5.75
C ALA A 208 13.08 -7.81 -5.37
N GLN A 209 12.17 -8.51 -6.03
CA GLN A 209 11.93 -9.95 -5.82
C GLN A 209 13.14 -10.76 -6.32
N LEU A 210 13.61 -10.46 -7.53
CA LEU A 210 14.65 -11.23 -8.21
C LEU A 210 16.02 -11.13 -7.53
N ARG A 211 16.25 -10.12 -6.70
CA ARG A 211 17.54 -9.89 -6.02
C ARG A 211 17.65 -10.48 -4.62
N PHE A 212 16.59 -11.08 -4.07
CA PHE A 212 16.69 -11.71 -2.76
C PHE A 212 17.77 -12.80 -2.77
N LYS A 213 18.54 -12.87 -1.69
CA LYS A 213 19.59 -13.88 -1.53
C LYS A 213 19.00 -15.16 -0.91
N PRO A 214 19.64 -16.32 -1.10
CA PRO A 214 19.19 -17.57 -0.48
C PRO A 214 19.09 -17.44 1.04
N GLY A 215 18.02 -18.00 1.62
CA GLY A 215 17.73 -17.94 3.06
C GLY A 215 16.90 -16.74 3.52
N ASN A 216 16.34 -15.95 2.58
CA ASN A 216 15.39 -14.86 2.90
C ASN A 216 13.95 -15.17 2.46
N LYS A 217 13.71 -16.24 1.70
CA LYS A 217 12.37 -16.65 1.26
C LYS A 217 11.64 -17.34 2.40
N ILE A 218 10.55 -16.76 2.88
CA ILE A 218 9.70 -17.33 3.95
C ILE A 218 8.73 -18.36 3.35
N ALA A 219 8.07 -17.98 2.26
CA ALA A 219 7.13 -18.81 1.52
C ALA A 219 7.15 -18.39 0.05
N GLU A 220 6.30 -18.98 -0.79
CA GLU A 220 6.16 -18.51 -2.18
C GLU A 220 5.79 -17.02 -2.19
N ASN A 221 6.52 -16.24 -3.00
CA ASN A 221 6.43 -14.78 -3.07
C ASN A 221 6.64 -13.98 -1.78
N LEU A 222 6.80 -14.61 -0.61
CA LEU A 222 7.00 -13.94 0.68
C LEU A 222 8.47 -13.98 1.12
N TYR A 223 9.04 -12.81 1.42
CA TYR A 223 10.45 -12.66 1.78
C TYR A 223 10.63 -11.80 3.02
N VAL A 224 11.71 -12.05 3.76
CA VAL A 224 12.18 -11.20 4.86
C VAL A 224 13.31 -10.28 4.39
N ARG A 225 13.31 -9.03 4.87
CA ARG A 225 14.36 -8.04 4.66
C ARG A 225 15.36 -8.04 5.83
N GLN A 226 16.48 -7.34 5.64
CA GLN A 226 17.55 -7.29 6.64
C GLN A 226 17.13 -6.65 7.96
N ASP A 227 16.14 -5.75 7.95
CA ASP A 227 15.58 -5.09 9.12
C ASP A 227 14.46 -5.89 9.81
N GLY A 228 14.15 -7.09 9.32
CA GLY A 228 13.09 -7.94 9.84
C GLY A 228 11.69 -7.61 9.31
N THR A 229 11.54 -6.57 8.48
CA THR A 229 10.29 -6.32 7.75
C THR A 229 10.14 -7.33 6.60
N ARG A 230 8.94 -7.41 6.01
CA ARG A 230 8.60 -8.41 5.00
C ARG A 230 8.19 -7.78 3.69
N SER A 231 8.24 -8.58 2.63
CA SER A 231 7.71 -8.22 1.33
C SER A 231 7.10 -9.42 0.64
N TYR A 232 5.86 -9.24 0.21
CA TYR A 232 5.15 -10.12 -0.69
C TYR A 232 5.09 -9.50 -2.09
N PHE A 233 5.07 -10.34 -3.13
CA PHE A 233 4.97 -9.93 -4.53
C PHE A 233 3.72 -10.53 -5.15
N PHE A 234 2.85 -9.67 -5.65
CA PHE A 234 1.48 -10.01 -5.99
C PHE A 234 1.30 -10.34 -7.46
N SER A 235 0.51 -11.38 -7.71
CA SER A 235 -0.08 -11.65 -9.01
C SER A 235 -1.39 -10.86 -9.21
N GLU A 236 -1.72 -10.56 -10.47
CA GLU A 236 -3.00 -9.94 -10.80
C GLU A 236 -4.17 -10.85 -10.35
N ASP A 237 -4.15 -12.12 -10.78
CA ASP A 237 -5.18 -13.11 -10.44
C ASP A 237 -5.45 -13.23 -8.93
N GLU A 238 -4.41 -13.28 -8.10
CA GLU A 238 -4.60 -13.49 -6.65
C GLU A 238 -5.26 -12.29 -5.98
N VAL A 239 -4.92 -11.07 -6.41
CA VAL A 239 -5.53 -9.84 -5.87
C VAL A 239 -6.95 -9.68 -6.37
N SER A 240 -7.20 -9.93 -7.66
CA SER A 240 -8.56 -9.93 -8.23
C SER A 240 -9.47 -10.89 -7.46
N LYS A 241 -9.01 -12.13 -7.24
CA LYS A 241 -9.76 -13.15 -6.48
C LYS A 241 -10.00 -12.73 -5.03
N LEU A 242 -8.95 -12.27 -4.33
CA LEU A 242 -9.03 -11.82 -2.94
C LEU A 242 -10.13 -10.77 -2.75
N PHE A 243 -10.18 -9.74 -3.61
CA PHE A 243 -11.18 -8.69 -3.50
C PHE A 243 -12.59 -9.18 -3.89
N GLN A 244 -12.72 -9.96 -4.96
CA GLN A 244 -14.02 -10.49 -5.41
C GLN A 244 -14.69 -11.38 -4.35
N GLU A 245 -13.92 -12.29 -3.73
CA GLU A 245 -14.40 -13.18 -2.67
C GLU A 245 -14.82 -12.44 -1.41
N ASN A 246 -14.34 -11.20 -1.22
CA ASN A 246 -14.66 -10.36 -0.07
C ASN A 246 -15.62 -9.22 -0.41
N GLY A 247 -16.46 -9.40 -1.43
CA GLY A 247 -17.58 -8.50 -1.70
C GLY A 247 -17.21 -7.23 -2.48
N PHE A 248 -16.08 -7.24 -3.20
CA PHE A 248 -15.71 -6.15 -4.09
C PHE A 248 -15.95 -6.49 -5.57
N GLU A 249 -16.18 -5.45 -6.36
CA GLU A 249 -16.08 -5.45 -7.81
C GLU A 249 -14.68 -4.96 -8.20
N VAL A 250 -14.04 -5.64 -9.16
CA VAL A 250 -12.77 -5.20 -9.74
C VAL A 250 -13.06 -4.16 -10.82
N ILE A 251 -12.68 -2.90 -10.60
CA ILE A 251 -12.77 -1.86 -11.63
C ILE A 251 -11.54 -1.97 -12.54
N THR A 252 -10.36 -2.00 -11.93
CA THR A 252 -9.08 -2.24 -12.62
C THR A 252 -8.17 -3.06 -11.72
N ASN A 253 -7.32 -3.89 -12.32
CA ASN A 253 -6.22 -4.57 -11.64
C ASN A 253 -5.16 -4.93 -12.70
N ALA A 254 -3.99 -4.29 -12.65
CA ALA A 254 -2.97 -4.45 -13.68
C ALA A 254 -1.57 -4.19 -13.14
N TYR A 255 -0.58 -4.87 -13.72
CA TYR A 255 0.81 -4.54 -13.52
C TYR A 255 1.14 -3.22 -14.21
N VAL A 256 1.87 -2.37 -13.49
CA VAL A 256 2.46 -1.14 -13.98
C VAL A 256 3.98 -1.32 -13.98
N HIS A 257 4.54 -1.45 -15.17
CA HIS A 257 5.97 -1.55 -15.40
C HIS A 257 6.51 -0.13 -15.56
N ARG A 258 7.38 0.27 -14.63
CA ARG A 258 7.95 1.61 -14.56
C ARG A 258 9.46 1.55 -14.51
N ARG A 259 10.13 2.48 -15.17
CA ARG A 259 11.58 2.69 -15.01
C ARG A 259 11.83 3.74 -13.93
N THR A 260 12.48 3.35 -12.83
CA THR A 260 12.88 4.30 -11.78
C THR A 260 14.28 4.82 -12.08
N LEU A 261 14.36 6.08 -12.50
CA LEU A 261 15.61 6.77 -12.76
C LEU A 261 15.92 7.76 -11.62
N ASN A 262 17.04 7.58 -10.94
CA ASN A 262 17.67 8.61 -10.12
C ASN A 262 19.09 8.84 -10.63
N LEU A 263 19.24 9.80 -11.55
CA LEU A 263 20.52 10.14 -12.17
C LEU A 263 21.57 10.60 -11.16
N LYS A 264 21.15 11.26 -10.06
CA LYS A 264 22.06 11.73 -9.01
C LYS A 264 22.65 10.57 -8.18
N GLU A 265 21.88 9.49 -8.02
CA GLU A 265 22.28 8.30 -7.26
C GLU A 265 22.74 7.15 -8.16
N GLY A 266 22.75 7.34 -9.49
CA GLY A 266 23.06 6.29 -10.45
C GLY A 266 22.07 5.13 -10.46
N VAL A 267 20.83 5.35 -10.00
CA VAL A 267 19.79 4.32 -9.98
C VAL A 267 19.05 4.33 -11.31
N ASP A 268 19.05 3.19 -11.98
CA ASP A 268 18.22 2.92 -13.14
C ASP A 268 17.71 1.50 -13.02
N VAL A 269 16.48 1.35 -12.53
CA VAL A 269 15.93 0.03 -12.22
C VAL A 269 14.51 -0.12 -12.74
N PRO A 270 14.21 -1.23 -13.44
CA PRO A 270 12.84 -1.57 -13.77
C PRO A 270 12.10 -1.96 -12.50
N ARG A 271 10.92 -1.41 -12.33
CA ARG A 271 9.99 -1.71 -11.23
C ARG A 271 8.70 -2.25 -11.78
N ILE A 272 8.14 -3.23 -11.08
CA ILE A 272 6.82 -3.77 -11.38
C ILE A 272 5.96 -3.61 -10.13
N PHE A 273 4.87 -2.87 -10.28
CA PHE A 273 3.85 -2.70 -9.25
C PHE A 273 2.55 -3.32 -9.73
N LEU A 274 1.78 -3.93 -8.84
CA LEU A 274 0.39 -4.26 -9.13
C LEU A 274 -0.46 -3.10 -8.61
N GLN A 275 -1.30 -2.54 -9.48
CA GLN A 275 -2.16 -1.39 -9.19
C GLN A 275 -3.62 -1.75 -9.48
N GLY A 276 -4.50 -1.52 -8.52
CA GLY A 276 -5.90 -1.90 -8.63
C GLY A 276 -6.85 -0.89 -8.00
N LYS A 277 -8.09 -0.92 -8.48
CA LYS A 277 -9.23 -0.15 -8.00
C LYS A 277 -10.38 -1.13 -7.77
N PHE A 278 -10.90 -1.16 -6.55
CA PHE A 278 -11.94 -2.10 -6.15
C PHE A 278 -13.11 -1.35 -5.54
N ARG A 279 -14.34 -1.67 -5.95
CA ARG A 279 -15.55 -1.04 -5.43
C ARG A 279 -16.25 -1.98 -4.44
N ARG A 280 -16.57 -1.51 -3.24
CA ARG A 280 -17.43 -2.26 -2.31
C ARG A 280 -18.80 -2.45 -2.97
N LYS A 281 -19.22 -3.71 -3.18
CA LYS A 281 -20.54 -3.98 -3.76
C LYS A 281 -21.65 -3.42 -2.86
N PRO A 282 -22.75 -2.91 -3.42
CA PRO A 282 -23.92 -2.54 -2.65
C PRO A 282 -24.42 -3.73 -1.82
N VAL A 283 -24.89 -3.48 -0.60
CA VAL A 283 -25.59 -4.51 0.18
C VAL A 283 -26.89 -4.81 -0.57
N THR A 284 -26.98 -5.99 -1.18
CA THR A 284 -28.23 -6.43 -1.80
C THR A 284 -29.21 -6.75 -0.67
N THR A 285 -30.15 -5.86 -0.41
CA THR A 285 -31.32 -6.18 0.43
C THR A 285 -32.18 -7.15 -0.37
N GLY A 286 -32.07 -8.45 -0.05
CA GLY A 286 -33.04 -9.46 -0.46
C GLY A 286 -34.30 -9.40 0.38
#